data_AF-A0A4Y6V218-F1
#
_entry.id   AF-A0A4Y6V218-F1
#
_cell.length_a   1.000
_cell.length_b   1.000
_cell.length_c   1.000
_cell.angle_alpha   90.00
_cell.angle_beta   90.00
_cell.angle_gamma   90.00
#
_symmetry.space_group_name_H-M   'P 1'
#
loop_
_entity.id
_entity.type
_entity.pdbx_description
1 polymer ?
#
loop_
_entity_poly.entity_id
_entity_poly.type
_entity_poly.pdbx_seq_one_letter_code
_entity_poly.pdbx_strand_id
1 'polypeptide(L)'
;MPYQKFCLTIISLCAALTPLCAFADRTQENISHFETHLYQPHFPGSELALHHSGSADITCHVTASGLPISCRVDKATFPNFGQAALFAAINSIMLPDFVDGAPVASDVHQHYNFNRQYPNSPEPLLDRAASGKIPYPPGALDAKISGKIKVRCRVDIIGTAHDCTAEGDSELLKETALAYYSTARYVPAYKDGIPVEQDYKSSVNWELGSDTEDPFKTR
;
A
#
# COMPACT_ATOMS: atom_id res chain seq x y z
N MET A 1 21.45 -70.35 51.52
CA MET A 1 22.52 -69.69 52.30
C MET A 1 22.31 -68.19 52.22
N PRO A 2 22.18 -67.48 53.35
CA PRO A 2 21.85 -66.06 53.43
C PRO A 2 23.12 -65.20 53.62
N TYR A 3 23.23 -64.05 52.95
CA TYR A 3 24.13 -62.94 53.33
C TYR A 3 23.45 -61.64 52.87
N GLN A 4 22.87 -60.82 53.74
CA GLN A 4 23.45 -59.97 54.78
C GLN A 4 23.89 -58.60 54.24
N LYS A 5 23.09 -57.61 54.69
CA LYS A 5 23.20 -56.15 54.63
C LYS A 5 24.63 -55.59 54.56
N PHE A 6 24.83 -54.57 53.72
CA PHE A 6 25.58 -53.38 54.12
C PHE A 6 24.85 -52.11 53.66
N CYS A 7 24.43 -51.35 54.66
CA CYS A 7 23.89 -50.01 54.56
C CYS A 7 25.09 -49.06 54.59
N LEU A 8 25.29 -48.26 53.54
CA LEU A 8 26.24 -47.16 53.57
C LEU A 8 25.50 -45.87 53.21
N THR A 9 25.16 -45.15 54.28
CA THR A 9 24.60 -43.82 54.27
C THR A 9 25.70 -42.84 53.89
N ILE A 10 25.66 -42.31 52.67
CA ILE A 10 26.47 -41.14 52.29
C ILE A 10 25.58 -39.92 52.40
N ILE A 11 25.76 -39.19 53.51
CA ILE A 11 25.25 -37.82 53.69
C ILE A 11 26.16 -36.93 52.86
N SER A 12 25.71 -36.55 51.65
CA SER A 12 26.38 -35.53 50.85
C SER A 12 25.69 -34.19 51.05
N LEU A 13 26.47 -33.26 51.60
CA LEU A 13 26.18 -31.83 51.72
C LEU A 13 25.71 -31.27 50.37
N CYS A 14 24.44 -30.89 50.27
CA CYS A 14 23.95 -30.07 49.16
C CYS A 14 24.19 -28.60 49.54
N ALA A 15 25.41 -28.13 49.28
CA ALA A 15 25.75 -26.71 49.41
C ALA A 15 25.05 -25.93 48.29
N ALA A 16 24.40 -24.84 48.69
CA ALA A 16 23.60 -23.96 47.86
C ALA A 16 24.33 -23.50 46.58
N LEU A 17 23.75 -23.84 45.42
CA LEU A 17 24.02 -23.21 44.14
C LEU A 17 22.81 -22.32 43.80
N THR A 18 22.93 -21.03 44.14
CA THR A 18 22.05 -19.97 43.64
C THR A 18 22.42 -19.62 42.18
N PRO A 19 21.49 -19.02 41.41
CA PRO A 19 21.39 -19.25 39.97
C PRO A 19 22.33 -18.34 39.15
N LEU A 20 23.15 -18.95 38.30
CA LEU A 20 23.79 -18.28 37.17
C LEU A 20 22.79 -18.22 35.99
N CYS A 21 21.74 -17.41 36.11
CA CYS A 21 20.84 -17.07 35.01
C CYS A 21 20.61 -15.56 34.98
N ALA A 22 21.64 -14.79 34.61
CA ALA A 22 21.54 -13.33 34.45
C ALA A 22 22.10 -12.84 33.10
N PHE A 23 22.17 -13.70 32.08
CA PHE A 23 22.66 -13.34 30.74
C PHE A 23 21.55 -13.16 29.69
N ALA A 24 20.28 -13.31 30.06
CA ALA A 24 19.17 -13.22 29.10
C ALA A 24 18.60 -11.81 28.88
N ASP A 25 19.06 -10.79 29.62
CA ASP A 25 18.36 -9.48 29.65
C ASP A 25 19.03 -8.38 28.78
N ARG A 26 20.31 -8.54 28.40
CA ARG A 26 21.03 -7.48 27.66
C ARG A 26 20.83 -7.46 26.15
N THR A 27 20.39 -8.58 25.55
CA THR A 27 20.21 -8.67 24.09
C THR A 27 18.92 -8.01 23.62
N GLN A 28 17.93 -7.86 24.51
CA GLN A 28 16.61 -7.35 24.17
C GLN A 28 16.57 -5.82 24.09
N GLU A 29 17.46 -5.12 24.81
CA GLU A 29 17.61 -3.65 24.74
C GLU A 29 18.22 -3.16 23.40
N ASN A 30 19.10 -3.92 22.76
CA ASN A 30 19.74 -3.46 21.52
C ASN A 30 18.85 -3.56 20.27
N ILE A 31 17.90 -4.51 20.25
CA ILE A 31 17.01 -4.72 19.10
C ILE A 31 15.92 -3.64 19.06
N SER A 32 15.48 -3.14 20.22
CA SER A 32 14.39 -2.16 20.32
C SER A 32 14.72 -0.77 19.75
N HIS A 33 16.01 -0.46 19.56
CA HIS A 33 16.48 0.82 19.02
C HIS A 33 16.83 0.76 17.52
N PHE A 34 16.71 -0.39 16.86
CA PHE A 34 16.99 -0.49 15.44
C PHE A 34 15.84 0.14 14.64
N GLU A 35 16.09 1.31 14.05
CA GLU A 35 15.10 2.00 13.22
C GLU A 35 14.90 1.24 11.90
N THR A 36 13.67 0.78 11.67
CA THR A 36 13.25 0.21 10.39
C THR A 36 12.38 1.21 9.65
N HIS A 37 12.52 1.25 8.33
CA HIS A 37 11.71 2.10 7.46
C HIS A 37 11.34 1.33 6.21
N LEU A 38 10.17 0.70 6.23
CA LEU A 38 9.68 -0.07 5.08
C LEU A 38 8.93 0.84 4.12
N TYR A 39 9.46 0.97 2.91
CA TYR A 39 8.80 1.69 1.83
C TYR A 39 7.62 0.86 1.31
N GLN A 40 6.47 1.51 1.10
CA GLN A 40 5.29 0.85 0.56
C GLN A 40 5.36 0.81 -0.97
N PRO A 41 5.12 -0.34 -1.61
CA PRO A 41 5.18 -0.41 -3.06
C PRO A 41 4.03 0.39 -3.69
N HIS A 42 4.36 1.13 -4.75
CA HIS A 42 3.35 1.77 -5.57
C HIS A 42 2.64 0.73 -6.44
N PHE A 43 1.31 0.79 -6.47
CA PHE A 43 0.52 -0.13 -7.31
C PHE A 43 0.84 0.14 -8.80
N PRO A 44 1.28 -0.86 -9.58
CA PRO A 44 1.61 -0.65 -10.98
C PRO A 44 0.39 -0.19 -11.79
N GLY A 45 0.54 0.85 -12.61
CA GLY A 45 -0.57 1.44 -13.37
C GLY A 45 -1.22 0.48 -14.37
N SER A 46 -0.45 -0.44 -14.96
CA SER A 46 -0.95 -1.49 -15.87
C SER A 46 -1.85 -2.48 -15.14
N GLU A 47 -1.41 -3.00 -14.00
CA GLU A 47 -2.18 -3.94 -13.18
C GLU A 47 -3.42 -3.25 -12.57
N LEU A 48 -3.29 -1.96 -12.23
CA LEU A 48 -4.41 -1.14 -11.78
C LEU A 48 -5.47 -1.00 -12.87
N ALA A 49 -5.07 -0.73 -14.12
CA ALA A 49 -5.98 -0.60 -15.25
C ALA A 49 -6.66 -1.93 -15.63
N LEU A 50 -5.98 -3.06 -15.38
CA LEU A 50 -6.55 -4.40 -15.62
C LEU A 50 -7.28 -4.97 -14.40
N HIS A 51 -7.39 -4.20 -13.32
CA HIS A 51 -7.97 -4.63 -12.03
C HIS A 51 -7.34 -5.92 -11.48
N HIS A 52 -6.08 -6.17 -11.81
CA HIS A 52 -5.36 -7.31 -11.29
C HIS A 52 -5.01 -7.09 -9.81
N SER A 53 -5.06 -8.17 -9.06
CA SER A 53 -4.52 -8.25 -7.71
C SER A 53 -3.51 -9.38 -7.66
N GLY A 54 -2.59 -9.32 -6.71
CA GLY A 54 -1.55 -10.34 -6.60
C GLY A 54 -0.56 -10.01 -5.50
N SER A 55 0.61 -10.63 -5.61
CA SER A 55 1.69 -10.44 -4.66
C SER A 55 3.05 -10.57 -5.34
N ALA A 56 4.08 -10.16 -4.61
CA ALA A 56 5.46 -10.40 -4.97
C ALA A 56 6.30 -10.68 -3.73
N ASP A 57 7.24 -11.60 -3.88
CA ASP A 57 8.22 -12.04 -2.89
C ASP A 57 9.60 -11.55 -3.30
N ILE A 58 10.27 -10.83 -2.39
CA ILE A 58 11.58 -10.22 -2.61
C ILE A 58 12.55 -10.72 -1.54
N THR A 59 13.72 -11.19 -1.96
CA THR A 59 14.85 -11.40 -1.04
C THR A 59 15.89 -10.34 -1.27
N CYS A 60 16.33 -9.69 -0.18
CA CYS A 60 17.43 -8.75 -0.17
C CYS A 60 18.55 -9.24 0.73
N HIS A 61 19.79 -9.15 0.26
CA HIS A 61 20.94 -9.17 1.16
C HIS A 61 21.07 -7.80 1.82
N VAL A 62 21.01 -7.76 3.15
CA VAL A 62 20.95 -6.57 3.97
C VAL A 62 22.21 -6.48 4.83
N THR A 63 22.80 -5.29 4.89
CA THR A 63 23.98 -5.02 5.72
C THR A 63 23.64 -4.97 7.21
N ALA A 64 24.65 -4.99 8.08
CA ALA A 64 24.45 -4.82 9.52
C ALA A 64 23.78 -3.48 9.92
N SER A 65 23.79 -2.47 9.03
CA SER A 65 23.07 -1.20 9.23
C SER A 65 21.66 -1.20 8.63
N GLY A 66 21.16 -2.34 8.13
CA GLY A 66 19.80 -2.46 7.59
C GLY A 66 19.64 -1.99 6.15
N LEU A 67 20.73 -1.61 5.47
CA LEU A 67 20.68 -1.16 4.08
C LEU A 67 20.70 -2.37 3.14
N PRO A 68 19.76 -2.47 2.17
CA PRO A 68 19.75 -3.52 1.16
C PRO A 68 20.82 -3.25 0.09
N ILE A 69 21.61 -4.28 -0.24
CA ILE A 69 22.69 -4.18 -1.26
C ILE A 69 22.52 -5.14 -2.44
N SER A 70 21.68 -6.16 -2.31
CA SER A 70 21.36 -7.07 -3.42
C SER A 70 19.94 -7.61 -3.25
N CYS A 71 18.97 -6.97 -3.90
CA CYS A 71 17.58 -7.41 -3.91
C CYS A 71 17.23 -8.11 -5.23
N ARG A 72 16.40 -9.14 -5.15
CA ARG A 72 15.86 -9.85 -6.32
C ARG A 72 14.40 -10.23 -6.11
N VAL A 73 13.67 -10.33 -7.21
CA VAL A 73 12.32 -10.90 -7.22
C VAL A 73 12.46 -12.42 -7.20
N ASP A 74 11.95 -13.07 -6.14
CA ASP A 74 11.90 -14.54 -6.09
C ASP A 74 10.66 -15.05 -6.82
N LYS A 75 9.52 -14.38 -6.61
CA LYS A 75 8.24 -14.71 -7.24
C LYS A 75 7.36 -13.48 -7.36
N ALA A 76 6.52 -13.42 -8.39
CA ALA A 76 5.44 -12.45 -8.49
C ALA A 76 4.25 -13.03 -9.26
N THR A 77 3.03 -12.63 -8.90
CA THR A 77 1.81 -12.98 -9.68
C THR A 77 1.87 -12.40 -11.09
N PHE A 78 2.35 -11.17 -11.21
CA PHE A 78 2.60 -10.48 -12.48
C PHE A 78 3.97 -9.78 -12.43
N PRO A 79 4.70 -9.69 -13.57
CA PRO A 79 6.02 -9.04 -13.60
C PRO A 79 6.03 -7.62 -13.04
N ASN A 80 4.95 -6.84 -13.27
CA ASN A 80 4.85 -5.47 -12.80
C ASN A 80 4.75 -5.36 -11.26
N PHE A 81 4.10 -6.32 -10.59
CA PHE A 81 4.12 -6.39 -9.12
C PHE A 81 5.52 -6.70 -8.59
N GLY A 82 6.25 -7.59 -9.26
CA GLY A 82 7.65 -7.88 -8.94
C GLY A 82 8.53 -6.62 -9.02
N GLN A 83 8.38 -5.83 -10.09
CA GLN A 83 9.14 -4.59 -10.26
C GLN A 83 8.80 -3.53 -9.20
N ALA A 84 7.52 -3.36 -8.87
CA ALA A 84 7.08 -2.41 -7.84
C ALA A 84 7.55 -2.82 -6.44
N ALA A 85 7.45 -4.12 -6.11
CA ALA A 85 7.94 -4.67 -4.85
C ALA A 85 9.46 -4.55 -4.73
N LEU A 86 10.21 -4.85 -5.80
CA LEU A 86 11.66 -4.70 -5.84
C LEU A 86 12.08 -3.24 -5.59
N PHE A 87 11.40 -2.29 -6.22
CA PHE A 87 11.66 -0.86 -5.99
C PHE A 87 11.43 -0.47 -4.53
N ALA A 88 10.33 -0.92 -3.92
CA ALA A 88 10.05 -0.67 -2.51
C ALA A 88 11.13 -1.27 -1.59
N ALA A 89 11.53 -2.51 -1.87
CA ALA A 89 12.55 -3.20 -1.10
C ALA A 89 13.91 -2.46 -1.14
N ILE A 90 14.37 -2.03 -2.32
CA ILE A 90 15.65 -1.31 -2.47
C ILE A 90 15.66 0.05 -1.74
N ASN A 91 14.49 0.68 -1.56
CA ASN A 91 14.35 1.96 -0.87
C ASN A 91 13.98 1.82 0.61
N SER A 92 14.01 0.61 1.16
CA SER A 92 13.68 0.35 2.57
C SER A 92 14.94 0.26 3.44
N ILE A 93 14.77 0.49 4.74
CA ILE A 93 15.72 0.10 5.79
C ILE A 93 15.11 -1.12 6.50
N MET A 94 15.78 -2.27 6.37
CA MET A 94 15.30 -3.57 6.82
C MET A 94 16.02 -4.00 8.09
N LEU A 95 15.38 -4.88 8.87
CA LEU A 95 15.99 -5.46 10.05
C LEU A 95 16.95 -6.59 9.63
N PRO A 96 18.26 -6.50 9.92
CA PRO A 96 19.20 -7.60 9.70
C PRO A 96 19.04 -8.67 10.79
N ASP A 97 19.79 -9.77 10.67
CA ASP A 97 19.91 -10.75 11.74
C ASP A 97 20.77 -10.22 12.88
N PHE A 98 20.67 -10.85 14.05
CA PHE A 98 21.46 -10.49 15.23
C PHE A 98 22.18 -11.71 15.79
N VAL A 99 23.46 -11.54 16.10
CA VAL A 99 24.28 -12.53 16.80
C VAL A 99 24.86 -11.85 18.03
N ASP A 100 24.62 -12.44 19.21
CA ASP A 100 25.02 -11.88 20.51
C ASP A 100 24.55 -10.42 20.74
N GLY A 101 23.38 -10.07 20.20
CA GLY A 101 22.80 -8.73 20.32
C GLY A 101 23.44 -7.66 19.42
N ALA A 102 24.32 -8.05 18.50
CA ALA A 102 24.89 -7.18 17.48
C ALA A 102 24.29 -7.52 16.10
N PRO A 103 23.94 -6.52 15.27
CA PRO A 103 23.41 -6.78 13.94
C PRO A 103 24.51 -7.34 13.02
N VAL A 104 24.14 -8.32 12.21
CA VAL A 104 25.03 -8.95 11.22
C VAL A 104 24.35 -8.96 9.86
N ALA A 105 25.14 -8.82 8.80
CA ALA A 105 24.57 -8.86 7.45
C ALA A 105 23.86 -10.20 7.19
N SER A 106 22.67 -10.16 6.62
CA SER A 106 21.82 -11.32 6.42
C SER A 106 20.90 -11.18 5.21
N ASP A 107 20.26 -12.29 4.83
CA ASP A 107 19.24 -12.28 3.79
C ASP A 107 17.86 -12.09 4.43
N VAL A 108 17.15 -11.05 4.00
CA VAL A 108 15.82 -10.69 4.47
C VAL A 108 14.80 -10.95 3.36
N HIS A 109 13.75 -11.68 3.70
CA HIS A 109 12.62 -11.94 2.81
C HIS A 109 11.45 -10.99 3.11
N GLN A 110 10.90 -10.35 2.08
CA GLN A 110 9.77 -9.44 2.15
C GLN A 110 8.64 -9.93 1.23
N HIS A 111 7.43 -9.98 1.77
CA HIS A 111 6.23 -10.32 1.03
C HIS A 111 5.35 -9.09 0.86
N TYR A 112 5.06 -8.72 -0.38
CA TYR A 112 4.23 -7.57 -0.72
C TYR A 112 2.90 -8.03 -1.30
N ASN A 113 1.80 -7.54 -0.73
CA ASN A 113 0.45 -7.79 -1.23
C ASN A 113 -0.06 -6.58 -2.01
N PHE A 114 -0.49 -6.83 -3.24
CA PHE A 114 -1.14 -5.88 -4.11
C PHE A 114 -2.61 -6.27 -4.21
N ASN A 115 -3.40 -5.83 -3.23
CA ASN A 115 -4.84 -6.04 -3.24
C ASN A 115 -5.54 -4.69 -3.23
N ARG A 116 -6.28 -4.39 -4.29
CA ARG A 116 -7.21 -3.28 -4.31
C ARG A 116 -8.61 -3.86 -4.34
N GLN A 117 -9.30 -3.78 -3.20
CA GLN A 117 -10.69 -4.17 -3.12
C GLN A 117 -11.52 -3.11 -3.82
N TYR A 118 -11.97 -3.44 -5.02
CA TYR A 118 -12.96 -2.66 -5.72
C TYR A 118 -14.35 -3.08 -5.24
N PRO A 119 -15.24 -2.13 -4.91
CA PRO A 119 -16.62 -2.46 -4.61
C PRO A 119 -17.27 -3.11 -5.84
N ASN A 120 -18.00 -4.20 -5.63
CA ASN A 120 -18.84 -4.81 -6.65
C ASN A 120 -20.06 -3.91 -6.89
N SER A 121 -19.89 -2.90 -7.75
CA SER A 121 -20.87 -1.84 -7.98
C SER A 121 -21.55 -2.00 -9.33
N PRO A 122 -22.88 -1.90 -9.44
CA PRO A 122 -23.57 -1.93 -10.74
C PRO A 122 -23.36 -0.66 -11.57
N GLU A 123 -22.76 0.37 -10.98
CA GLU A 123 -22.41 1.64 -11.62
C GLU A 123 -20.91 1.89 -11.53
N PRO A 124 -20.29 2.55 -12.53
CA PRO A 124 -18.89 2.92 -12.45
C PRO A 124 -18.65 3.90 -11.31
N LEU A 125 -17.49 3.79 -10.66
CA LEU A 125 -17.10 4.67 -9.55
C LEU A 125 -15.81 5.39 -9.87
N LEU A 126 -15.75 6.67 -9.55
CA LEU A 126 -14.52 7.46 -9.69
C LEU A 126 -13.50 7.03 -8.64
N ASP A 127 -12.34 6.53 -9.09
CA ASP A 127 -11.21 6.20 -8.23
C ASP A 127 -10.46 7.48 -7.86
N ARG A 128 -10.95 8.19 -6.84
CA ARG A 128 -10.37 9.47 -6.40
C ARG A 128 -8.91 9.35 -5.97
N ALA A 129 -8.52 8.21 -5.39
CA ALA A 129 -7.16 7.96 -4.98
C ALA A 129 -6.20 7.88 -6.18
N ALA A 130 -6.65 7.32 -7.30
CA ALA A 130 -5.87 7.25 -8.53
C ALA A 130 -6.02 8.48 -9.45
N SER A 131 -7.12 9.25 -9.33
CA SER A 131 -7.44 10.36 -10.23
C SER A 131 -6.94 11.74 -9.75
N GLY A 132 -6.60 11.87 -8.46
CA GLY A 132 -6.24 13.16 -7.88
C GLY A 132 -7.45 14.08 -7.68
N LYS A 133 -7.17 15.37 -7.45
CA LYS A 133 -8.21 16.41 -7.28
C LYS A 133 -8.38 17.20 -8.58
N ILE A 134 -9.61 17.58 -8.90
CA ILE A 134 -9.87 18.52 -9.99
C ILE A 134 -9.43 19.94 -9.58
N PRO A 135 -8.54 20.60 -10.33
CA PRO A 135 -8.12 21.96 -10.02
C PRO A 135 -9.20 22.98 -10.39
N TYR A 136 -9.22 24.11 -9.67
CA TYR A 136 -9.98 25.28 -10.11
C TYR A 136 -9.31 25.88 -11.35
N PRO A 137 -10.04 26.19 -12.45
CA PRO A 137 -9.40 26.75 -13.63
C PRO A 137 -8.89 28.16 -13.34
N PRO A 138 -7.63 28.51 -13.64
CA PRO A 138 -7.08 29.83 -13.32
C PRO A 138 -7.91 30.99 -13.89
N GLY A 139 -8.32 30.90 -15.16
CA GLY A 139 -9.16 31.94 -15.78
C GLY A 139 -10.55 32.08 -15.15
N ALA A 140 -11.13 30.99 -14.62
CA ALA A 140 -12.39 31.05 -13.90
C ALA A 140 -12.20 31.67 -12.51
N LEU A 141 -11.09 31.38 -11.84
CA LEU A 141 -10.75 31.96 -10.55
C LEU A 141 -10.54 33.48 -10.65
N ASP A 142 -9.76 33.93 -11.64
CA ASP A 142 -9.48 35.35 -11.91
C ASP A 142 -10.77 36.13 -12.25
N ALA A 143 -11.64 35.51 -13.04
CA ALA A 143 -12.93 36.07 -13.43
C ALA A 143 -14.02 35.89 -12.36
N LYS A 144 -13.71 35.26 -11.22
CA LYS A 144 -14.68 34.96 -10.15
C LYS A 144 -15.92 34.21 -10.66
N ILE A 145 -15.70 33.21 -11.52
CA ILE A 145 -16.75 32.36 -12.09
C ILE A 145 -16.92 31.10 -11.23
N SER A 146 -18.05 30.99 -10.55
CA SER A 146 -18.49 29.79 -9.83
C SER A 146 -19.61 29.08 -10.60
N GLY A 147 -19.96 27.86 -10.18
CA GLY A 147 -21.11 27.15 -10.74
C GLY A 147 -21.04 25.64 -10.56
N LYS A 148 -22.10 24.97 -11.01
CA LYS A 148 -22.21 23.51 -11.00
C LYS A 148 -22.17 22.97 -12.42
N ILE A 149 -21.24 22.04 -12.69
CA ILE A 149 -21.19 21.30 -13.95
C ILE A 149 -21.63 19.86 -13.70
N LYS A 150 -22.50 19.35 -14.55
CA LYS A 150 -22.86 17.93 -14.62
C LYS A 150 -22.05 17.29 -15.74
N VAL A 151 -21.49 16.11 -15.48
CA VAL A 151 -20.70 15.36 -16.46
C VAL A 151 -21.31 13.99 -16.65
N ARG A 152 -21.34 13.55 -17.91
CA ARG A 152 -21.69 12.18 -18.31
C ARG A 152 -20.56 11.59 -19.13
N CYS A 153 -20.16 10.37 -18.85
CA CYS A 153 -19.20 9.63 -19.65
C CYS A 153 -19.67 8.18 -19.81
N ARG A 154 -19.11 7.47 -20.78
CA ARG A 154 -19.12 6.00 -20.84
C ARG A 154 -17.85 5.50 -20.18
N VAL A 155 -17.95 4.51 -19.29
CA VAL A 155 -16.78 3.88 -18.68
C VAL A 155 -16.74 2.44 -19.13
N ASP A 156 -15.63 2.04 -19.75
CA ASP A 156 -15.43 0.70 -20.27
C ASP A 156 -15.08 -0.34 -19.18
N ILE A 157 -14.85 -1.58 -19.60
CA ILE A 157 -14.55 -2.71 -18.72
C ILE A 157 -13.18 -2.62 -18.03
N ILE A 158 -12.30 -1.70 -18.45
CA ILE A 158 -10.98 -1.44 -17.83
C ILE A 158 -10.97 -0.10 -17.07
N GLY A 159 -12.14 0.50 -16.84
CA GLY A 159 -12.26 1.74 -16.07
C GLY A 159 -11.74 2.98 -16.80
N THR A 160 -11.73 2.98 -18.13
CA THR A 160 -11.37 4.15 -18.95
C THR A 160 -12.64 4.86 -19.41
N ALA A 161 -12.66 6.19 -19.25
CA ALA A 161 -13.77 7.02 -19.70
C ALA A 161 -13.64 7.41 -21.18
N HIS A 162 -14.75 7.37 -21.90
CA HIS A 162 -14.91 7.88 -23.26
C HIS A 162 -16.29 8.53 -23.44
N ASP A 163 -16.51 9.18 -24.59
CA ASP A 163 -17.77 9.86 -24.94
C ASP A 163 -18.29 10.81 -23.85
N CYS A 164 -17.37 11.55 -23.23
CA CYS A 164 -17.69 12.47 -22.15
C CYS A 164 -18.39 13.73 -22.66
N THR A 165 -19.44 14.15 -21.96
CA THR A 165 -20.20 15.39 -22.20
C THR A 165 -20.40 16.14 -20.89
N ALA A 166 -20.47 17.47 -20.96
CA ALA A 166 -20.65 18.32 -19.79
C ALA A 166 -21.76 19.36 -20.02
N GLU A 167 -22.52 19.62 -18.97
CA GLU A 167 -23.63 20.58 -18.95
C GLU A 167 -23.45 21.58 -17.81
N GLY A 168 -23.67 22.86 -18.11
CA GLY A 168 -23.66 23.97 -17.16
C GLY A 168 -23.36 25.31 -17.85
N ASP A 169 -23.38 26.39 -17.08
CA ASP A 169 -23.45 27.75 -17.63
C ASP A 169 -22.08 28.32 -18.07
N SER A 170 -20.97 27.81 -17.52
CA SER A 170 -19.62 28.31 -17.80
C SER A 170 -18.84 27.34 -18.70
N GLU A 171 -18.40 27.82 -19.86
CA GLU A 171 -17.57 27.04 -20.79
C GLU A 171 -16.22 26.65 -20.15
N LEU A 172 -15.57 27.59 -19.45
CA LEU A 172 -14.29 27.32 -18.77
C LEU A 172 -14.40 26.21 -17.72
N LEU A 173 -15.51 26.19 -16.96
CA LEU A 173 -15.75 25.12 -15.98
C LEU A 173 -16.07 23.79 -16.68
N LYS A 174 -16.86 23.81 -17.77
CA LYS A 174 -17.16 22.60 -18.56
C LYS A 174 -15.91 21.97 -19.16
N GLU A 175 -15.07 22.74 -19.82
CA GLU A 175 -13.82 22.27 -20.43
C GLU A 175 -12.91 21.62 -19.39
N THR A 176 -12.78 22.24 -18.22
CA THR A 176 -11.96 21.68 -17.14
C THR A 176 -12.57 20.41 -16.54
N ALA A 177 -13.89 20.36 -16.38
CA ALA A 177 -14.58 19.14 -15.97
C ALA A 177 -14.33 18.01 -16.96
N LEU A 178 -14.51 18.27 -18.26
CA LEU A 178 -14.29 17.29 -19.32
C LEU A 178 -12.84 16.79 -19.32
N ALA A 179 -11.86 17.69 -19.23
CA ALA A 179 -10.45 17.32 -19.18
C ALA A 179 -10.14 16.42 -17.96
N TYR A 180 -10.70 16.73 -16.80
CA TYR A 180 -10.54 15.91 -15.59
C TYR A 180 -11.21 14.54 -15.73
N TYR A 181 -12.50 14.49 -16.03
CA TYR A 181 -13.24 13.22 -16.05
C TYR A 181 -12.86 12.31 -17.23
N SER A 182 -12.38 12.87 -18.35
CA SER A 182 -11.87 12.07 -19.48
C SER A 182 -10.51 11.40 -19.20
N THR A 183 -9.75 11.90 -18.22
CA THR A 183 -8.42 11.37 -17.87
C THR A 183 -8.40 10.68 -16.50
N ALA A 184 -9.50 10.78 -15.75
CA ALA A 184 -9.69 10.13 -14.47
C ALA A 184 -9.69 8.61 -14.59
N ARG A 185 -9.44 7.95 -13.46
CA ARG A 185 -9.50 6.49 -13.32
C ARG A 185 -10.81 6.09 -12.67
N TYR A 186 -11.39 5.02 -13.20
CA TYR A 186 -12.65 4.49 -12.72
C TYR A 186 -12.50 3.05 -12.27
N VAL A 187 -13.31 2.68 -11.30
CA VAL A 187 -13.73 1.30 -11.07
C VAL A 187 -14.88 1.04 -12.05
N PRO A 188 -14.80 0.02 -12.92
CA PRO A 188 -15.87 -0.28 -13.85
C PRO A 188 -17.13 -0.72 -13.11
N ALA A 189 -18.26 -0.67 -13.80
CA ALA A 189 -19.45 -1.34 -13.32
C ALA A 189 -19.25 -2.86 -13.39
N TYR A 190 -19.87 -3.59 -12.46
CA TYR A 190 -19.89 -5.03 -12.43
C TYR A 190 -21.31 -5.55 -12.52
N LYS A 191 -21.49 -6.60 -13.31
CA LYS A 191 -22.71 -7.39 -13.38
C LYS A 191 -22.34 -8.85 -13.16
N ASP A 192 -22.87 -9.45 -12.10
CA ASP A 192 -22.56 -10.84 -11.73
C ASP A 192 -21.05 -11.10 -11.57
N GLY A 193 -20.31 -10.11 -11.06
CA GLY A 193 -18.85 -10.19 -10.87
C GLY A 193 -18.02 -10.00 -12.14
N ILE A 194 -18.67 -9.74 -13.29
CA ILE A 194 -18.01 -9.48 -14.56
C ILE A 194 -18.04 -7.96 -14.82
N PRO A 195 -16.90 -7.33 -15.17
CA PRO A 195 -16.88 -5.91 -15.51
C PRO A 195 -17.66 -5.66 -16.81
N VAL A 196 -18.46 -4.60 -16.83
CA VAL A 196 -19.30 -4.20 -17.96
C VAL A 196 -19.13 -2.71 -18.24
N GLU A 197 -19.22 -2.33 -19.51
CA GLU A 197 -19.29 -0.92 -19.88
C GLU A 197 -20.63 -0.32 -19.41
N GLN A 198 -20.59 0.88 -18.83
CA GLN A 198 -21.78 1.54 -18.30
C GLN A 198 -21.65 3.07 -18.31
N ASP A 199 -22.79 3.75 -18.35
CA ASP A 199 -22.85 5.21 -18.19
C ASP A 199 -22.43 5.63 -16.77
N TYR A 200 -21.52 6.62 -16.69
CA TYR A 200 -21.13 7.31 -15.48
C TYR A 200 -21.72 8.72 -15.46
N LYS A 201 -22.25 9.14 -14.30
CA LYS A 201 -22.82 10.48 -14.10
C LYS A 201 -22.24 11.09 -12.84
N SER A 202 -21.81 12.35 -12.94
CA SER A 202 -21.28 13.09 -11.81
C SER A 202 -21.66 14.55 -11.87
N SER A 203 -21.47 15.25 -10.76
CA SER A 203 -21.53 16.70 -10.74
C SER A 203 -20.46 17.25 -9.83
N VAL A 204 -19.89 18.37 -10.24
CA VAL A 204 -18.87 19.11 -9.51
C VAL A 204 -19.36 20.54 -9.33
N ASN A 205 -19.17 21.07 -8.13
CA ASN A 205 -19.59 22.41 -7.75
C ASN A 205 -18.33 23.24 -7.41
N TRP A 206 -18.10 24.31 -8.16
CA TRP A 206 -17.00 25.23 -7.92
C TRP A 206 -17.52 26.44 -7.16
N GLU A 207 -16.98 26.67 -5.96
CA GLU A 207 -17.28 27.81 -5.11
C GLU A 207 -16.03 28.68 -4.93
N LEU A 208 -16.20 30.00 -4.89
CA LEU A 208 -15.10 30.93 -4.63
C LEU A 208 -14.85 31.02 -3.13
N GLY A 209 -13.58 31.00 -2.71
CA GLY A 209 -13.22 31.14 -1.30
C GLY A 209 -13.46 29.88 -0.45
N SER A 210 -13.82 28.75 -1.06
CA SER A 210 -13.52 27.45 -0.44
C SER A 210 -12.01 27.23 -0.60
N ASP A 211 -11.25 27.64 0.41
CA ASP A 211 -9.82 27.34 0.45
C ASP A 211 -9.63 25.82 0.36
N THR A 212 -9.26 25.31 -0.82
CA THR A 212 -8.66 23.98 -1.05
C THR A 212 -9.46 22.70 -0.70
N GLU A 213 -10.69 22.81 -0.22
CA GLU A 213 -11.51 21.65 0.11
C GLU A 213 -12.20 21.02 -1.11
N ASP A 214 -12.15 19.69 -1.15
CA ASP A 214 -12.65 18.79 -2.19
C ASP A 214 -13.99 19.25 -2.83
N PRO A 215 -14.03 19.59 -4.14
CA PRO A 215 -15.24 20.07 -4.81
C PRO A 215 -16.28 18.96 -5.04
N PHE A 216 -16.02 17.73 -4.56
CA PHE A 216 -16.94 16.60 -4.59
C PHE A 216 -17.69 16.35 -3.25
N LYS A 217 -17.69 17.29 -2.29
CA LYS A 217 -18.57 17.20 -1.11
C LYS A 217 -20.04 17.30 -1.55
N THR A 218 -20.74 16.18 -1.60
CA THR A 218 -22.21 16.15 -1.60
C THR A 218 -22.70 16.59 -0.22
N ARG A 219 -23.52 17.64 -0.18
CA ARG A 219 -24.32 17.98 1.00
C ARG A 219 -25.45 16.97 1.18
#